data_AF-A0A075WC66-F1
#
_entry.id   AF-A0A075WC66-F1
#
_cell.length_a   1.000
_cell.length_b   1.000
_cell.length_c   1.000
_cell.angle_alpha   90.00
_cell.angle_beta   90.00
_cell.angle_gamma   90.00
#
_symmetry.space_group_name_H-M   'P 1'
#
loop_
_entity.id
_entity.type
_entity.pdbx_description
1 polymer ?
#
loop_
_entity_poly.entity_id
_entity_poly.type
_entity_poly.pdbx_seq_one_letter_code
_entity_poly.pdbx_strand_id
1 'polypeptide(L)'
;MRNGLKVLIVGLPKSGTTGLFYLIKNSFEQYYGKSVLGYFEPEYCPEEVKLTKSPAVIKILILPPRVNFDSFENNFDKKIIIIRDPRDRLISDLLYYHGFHNHAMGDKEKFSKVYEILKKKESDPKSISTFEIWQKIEQISGNPSDINSFLYWVKSRQTWLEEYLNNYYDANRDLLYKYEDFVQKRYDVLEKYLGIPIIDKSEVPENLKRVERTKSFGNWRSWFTEKDVEILRPILDTYLDKLGYDASDWKLSENPKIEPSTCSEYFKRVVEESVSRGPIRGYLNQTKKERLYKLFPKVDIIYTPFATNLEFFRIDSVIVDLLNGKLVISGLALPKDTSEFNISFKDEEGIKVAECGLPSPLLGEKYPDKPIAKKARFRVADIIPSPGKSIEVYINMDKIAEIKIQTEKSFKESKEGV
;
A
#
# COMPACT_ATOMS: atom_id res chain seq x y z
N MET A 1 -19.02 -34.50 -9.49
CA MET A 1 -18.91 -33.09 -9.97
C MET A 1 -17.44 -32.70 -9.93
N ARG A 2 -16.87 -32.15 -11.02
CA ARG A 2 -15.49 -31.64 -10.99
C ARG A 2 -15.42 -30.50 -9.95
N ASN A 3 -14.44 -30.53 -9.05
CA ASN A 3 -14.16 -29.37 -8.18
C ASN A 3 -13.81 -28.18 -9.08
N GLY A 4 -14.33 -27.00 -8.76
CA GLY A 4 -14.02 -25.79 -9.51
C GLY A 4 -12.64 -25.26 -9.11
N LEU A 5 -11.86 -24.85 -10.11
CA LEU A 5 -10.51 -24.32 -9.92
C LEU A 5 -10.53 -23.01 -9.12
N LYS A 6 -9.68 -22.90 -8.10
CA LYS A 6 -9.44 -21.70 -7.30
C LYS A 6 -8.13 -21.04 -7.72
N VAL A 7 -8.21 -19.79 -8.16
CA VAL A 7 -7.08 -19.02 -8.67
C VAL A 7 -6.83 -17.80 -7.78
N LEU A 8 -5.58 -17.66 -7.35
CA LEU A 8 -5.09 -16.42 -6.73
C LEU A 8 -4.31 -15.60 -7.76
N ILE A 9 -4.64 -14.32 -7.88
CA ILE A 9 -3.93 -13.35 -8.71
C ILE A 9 -3.26 -12.34 -7.79
N VAL A 10 -1.95 -12.20 -7.94
CA VAL A 10 -1.12 -11.33 -7.11
C VAL A 10 -0.30 -10.40 -7.99
N GLY A 11 -0.10 -9.17 -7.55
CA GLY A 11 0.82 -8.26 -8.24
C GLY A 11 0.89 -6.91 -7.55
N LEU A 12 1.87 -6.10 -7.95
CA LEU A 12 1.95 -4.72 -7.49
C LEU A 12 0.73 -3.89 -7.96
N PRO A 13 0.39 -2.80 -7.26
CA PRO A 13 -0.48 -1.80 -7.82
C PRO A 13 -0.04 -1.40 -9.23
N LYS A 14 -1.02 -1.26 -10.15
CA LYS A 14 -0.81 -0.84 -11.55
C LYS A 14 -0.02 -1.83 -12.44
N SER A 15 0.07 -3.12 -12.04
CA SER A 15 0.61 -4.18 -12.92
C SER A 15 -0.42 -4.86 -13.82
N GLY A 16 -1.71 -4.46 -13.76
CA GLY A 16 -2.78 -5.06 -14.58
C GLY A 16 -3.60 -6.15 -13.89
N THR A 17 -3.37 -6.39 -12.60
CA THR A 17 -4.12 -7.36 -11.76
C THR A 17 -5.65 -7.26 -11.90
N THR A 18 -6.21 -6.05 -11.98
CA THR A 18 -7.66 -5.86 -12.17
C THR A 18 -8.16 -6.42 -13.51
N GLY A 19 -7.44 -6.14 -14.60
CA GLY A 19 -7.84 -6.63 -15.93
C GLY A 19 -7.74 -8.15 -16.00
N LEU A 20 -6.66 -8.72 -15.47
CA LEU A 20 -6.46 -10.17 -15.42
C LEU A 20 -7.52 -10.87 -14.57
N PHE A 21 -7.93 -10.26 -13.44
CA PHE A 21 -9.01 -10.79 -12.60
C PHE A 21 -10.32 -10.96 -13.37
N TYR A 22 -10.77 -9.92 -14.08
CA TYR A 22 -12.02 -10.00 -14.85
C TYR A 22 -11.89 -10.93 -16.06
N LEU A 23 -10.73 -10.94 -16.74
CA LEU A 23 -10.48 -11.88 -17.84
C LEU A 23 -10.66 -13.34 -17.36
N ILE A 24 -9.99 -13.72 -16.27
CA ILE A 24 -10.04 -15.10 -15.76
C ILE A 24 -11.43 -15.42 -15.20
N LYS A 25 -12.02 -14.51 -14.41
CA LYS A 25 -13.35 -14.71 -13.84
C LYS A 25 -14.40 -14.92 -14.94
N ASN A 26 -14.44 -14.05 -15.94
CA ASN A 26 -15.41 -14.14 -17.04
C ASN A 26 -15.20 -15.42 -17.87
N SER A 27 -13.93 -15.79 -18.12
CA SER A 27 -13.59 -17.04 -18.82
C SER A 27 -14.08 -18.26 -18.04
N PHE A 28 -13.91 -18.26 -16.71
CA PHE A 28 -14.38 -19.35 -15.86
C PHE A 28 -15.90 -19.42 -15.80
N GLU A 29 -16.60 -18.29 -15.70
CA GLU A 29 -18.07 -18.29 -15.67
C GLU A 29 -18.66 -18.89 -16.94
N GLN A 30 -18.07 -18.54 -18.08
CA GLN A 30 -18.47 -19.10 -19.36
C GLN A 30 -18.07 -20.58 -19.50
N TYR A 31 -16.87 -20.97 -19.07
CA TYR A 31 -16.41 -22.36 -19.14
C TYR A 31 -17.20 -23.31 -18.24
N TYR A 32 -17.51 -22.90 -17.01
CA TYR A 32 -18.26 -23.70 -16.05
C TYR A 32 -19.78 -23.57 -16.21
N GLY A 33 -20.27 -22.60 -16.98
CA GLY A 33 -21.70 -22.32 -17.16
C GLY A 33 -22.40 -21.88 -15.86
N LYS A 34 -21.68 -21.28 -14.92
CA LYS A 34 -22.19 -20.85 -13.61
C LYS A 34 -21.35 -19.70 -13.04
N SER A 35 -21.92 -18.99 -12.06
CA SER A 35 -21.23 -17.92 -11.34
C SER A 35 -19.94 -18.42 -10.65
N VAL A 36 -18.91 -17.58 -10.67
CA VAL A 36 -17.60 -17.82 -10.05
C VAL A 36 -17.44 -16.88 -8.87
N LEU A 37 -17.01 -17.43 -7.73
CA LEU A 37 -16.74 -16.63 -6.53
C LEU A 37 -15.59 -15.66 -6.80
N GLY A 38 -15.84 -14.36 -6.62
CA GLY A 38 -14.88 -13.31 -6.91
C GLY A 38 -14.62 -12.43 -5.69
N TYR A 39 -13.38 -12.38 -5.21
CA TYR A 39 -12.98 -11.40 -4.18
C TYR A 39 -11.91 -10.45 -4.69
N PHE A 40 -12.13 -9.17 -4.42
CA PHE A 40 -11.29 -8.09 -4.90
C PHE A 40 -10.56 -7.44 -3.72
N GLU A 41 -9.25 -7.68 -3.64
CA GLU A 41 -8.33 -7.12 -2.64
C GLU A 41 -8.72 -7.39 -1.16
N PRO A 42 -9.10 -8.61 -0.77
CA PRO A 42 -9.30 -8.92 0.64
C PRO A 42 -7.95 -8.89 1.39
N GLU A 43 -7.97 -8.49 2.65
CA GLU A 43 -6.77 -8.44 3.51
C GLU A 43 -6.37 -9.82 4.05
N TYR A 44 -7.34 -10.74 4.11
CA TYR A 44 -7.18 -12.14 4.52
C TYR A 44 -7.93 -13.06 3.57
N CYS A 45 -7.51 -14.33 3.44
CA CYS A 45 -8.27 -15.30 2.65
C CYS A 45 -9.69 -15.49 3.23
N PRO A 46 -10.75 -15.21 2.46
CA PRO A 46 -12.12 -15.38 2.94
C PRO A 46 -12.43 -16.84 3.29
N GLU A 47 -13.10 -17.08 4.41
CA GLU A 47 -13.47 -18.43 4.87
C GLU A 47 -14.30 -19.20 3.82
N GLU A 48 -15.16 -18.51 3.09
CA GLU A 48 -15.94 -19.10 2.00
C GLU A 48 -15.05 -19.71 0.90
N VAL A 49 -13.92 -19.06 0.57
CA VAL A 49 -12.96 -19.58 -0.41
C VAL A 49 -12.28 -20.84 0.11
N LYS A 50 -12.02 -20.93 1.42
CA LYS A 50 -11.38 -22.12 2.03
C LYS A 50 -12.30 -23.34 1.95
N LEU A 51 -13.59 -23.15 2.22
CA LEU A 51 -14.56 -24.24 2.34
C LEU A 51 -15.25 -24.63 1.01
N THR A 52 -15.31 -23.72 0.05
CA THR A 52 -16.08 -23.93 -1.19
C THR A 52 -15.46 -24.99 -2.11
N LYS A 53 -16.31 -25.69 -2.87
CA LYS A 53 -15.92 -26.52 -4.03
C LYS A 53 -16.21 -25.82 -5.37
N SER A 54 -16.80 -24.62 -5.33
CA SER A 54 -17.06 -23.81 -6.51
C SER A 54 -15.78 -23.16 -7.02
N PRO A 55 -15.70 -22.86 -8.33
CA PRO A 55 -14.57 -22.10 -8.86
C PRO A 55 -14.52 -20.72 -8.20
N ALA A 56 -13.30 -20.25 -7.97
CA ALA A 56 -13.07 -18.96 -7.33
C ALA A 56 -11.88 -18.24 -7.98
N VAL A 57 -11.97 -16.92 -8.09
CA VAL A 57 -10.89 -16.06 -8.56
C VAL A 57 -10.73 -14.94 -7.54
N ILE A 58 -9.54 -14.81 -6.98
CA ILE A 58 -9.24 -13.84 -5.94
C ILE A 58 -8.10 -12.98 -6.44
N LYS A 59 -8.22 -11.67 -6.29
CA LYS A 59 -7.14 -10.72 -6.59
C LYS A 59 -6.65 -10.10 -5.29
N ILE A 60 -5.34 -10.08 -5.08
CA ILE A 60 -4.69 -9.29 -4.02
C ILE A 60 -3.59 -8.40 -4.60
N LEU A 61 -3.26 -7.33 -3.86
CA LEU A 61 -2.14 -6.45 -4.20
C LEU A 61 -0.97 -6.70 -3.24
N ILE A 62 0.25 -6.63 -3.77
CA ILE A 62 1.46 -6.61 -2.95
C ILE A 62 1.58 -5.20 -2.34
N LEU A 63 0.98 -5.02 -1.16
CA LEU A 63 0.95 -3.76 -0.42
C LEU A 63 1.12 -4.00 1.08
N PRO A 64 2.35 -4.24 1.57
CA PRO A 64 2.59 -4.47 3.00
C PRO A 64 2.31 -3.22 3.85
N PRO A 65 1.87 -3.37 5.11
CA PRO A 65 1.48 -4.61 5.79
C PRO A 65 -0.02 -4.94 5.61
N ARG A 66 -0.70 -4.38 4.60
CA ARG A 66 -2.17 -4.43 4.48
C ARG A 66 -2.72 -5.83 4.28
N VAL A 67 -1.97 -6.71 3.59
CA VAL A 67 -2.42 -8.06 3.24
C VAL A 67 -1.62 -9.08 4.04
N ASN A 68 -2.32 -10.02 4.69
CA ASN A 68 -1.72 -11.20 5.28
C ASN A 68 -1.57 -12.28 4.21
N PHE A 69 -0.40 -12.36 3.58
CA PHE A 69 -0.13 -13.31 2.49
C PHE A 69 -0.21 -14.77 2.95
N ASP A 70 0.26 -15.09 4.16
CA ASP A 70 0.22 -16.45 4.72
C ASP A 70 -1.20 -17.01 4.76
N SER A 71 -2.20 -16.16 5.01
CA SER A 71 -3.60 -16.59 5.05
C SER A 71 -4.11 -17.15 3.72
N PHE A 72 -3.46 -16.83 2.60
CA PHE A 72 -3.83 -17.29 1.26
C PHE A 72 -3.07 -18.56 0.85
N GLU A 73 -1.95 -18.89 1.52
CA GLU A 73 -1.17 -20.07 1.15
C GLU A 73 -2.00 -21.35 1.37
N ASN A 74 -1.82 -22.34 0.46
CA ASN A 74 -2.50 -23.64 0.44
C ASN A 74 -4.03 -23.63 0.19
N ASN A 75 -4.66 -22.47 -0.05
CA ASN A 75 -6.10 -22.39 -0.31
C ASN A 75 -6.49 -22.32 -1.80
N PHE A 76 -5.49 -22.33 -2.69
CA PHE A 76 -5.66 -22.15 -4.13
C PHE A 76 -4.96 -23.25 -4.92
N ASP A 77 -5.59 -23.67 -6.01
CA ASP A 77 -5.04 -24.67 -6.93
C ASP A 77 -3.98 -24.06 -7.86
N LYS A 78 -4.11 -22.76 -8.14
CA LYS A 78 -3.27 -22.00 -9.06
C LYS A 78 -2.99 -20.61 -8.49
N LYS A 79 -1.75 -20.15 -8.65
CA LYS A 79 -1.31 -18.82 -8.26
C LYS A 79 -0.62 -18.15 -9.43
N ILE A 80 -1.10 -16.95 -9.79
CA ILE A 80 -0.56 -16.14 -10.87
C ILE A 80 -0.01 -14.86 -10.28
N ILE A 81 1.29 -14.63 -10.45
CA ILE A 81 1.95 -13.39 -10.10
C ILE A 81 2.09 -12.58 -11.39
N ILE A 82 1.33 -11.50 -11.53
CA ILE A 82 1.44 -10.60 -12.68
C ILE A 82 2.46 -9.49 -12.41
N ILE A 83 3.50 -9.48 -13.23
CA ILE A 83 4.57 -8.47 -13.24
C ILE A 83 4.41 -7.54 -14.44
N ARG A 84 5.00 -6.36 -14.36
CA ARG A 84 4.98 -5.34 -15.42
C ARG A 84 6.32 -4.64 -15.45
N ASP A 85 6.74 -4.16 -16.62
CA ASP A 85 7.94 -3.34 -16.73
C ASP A 85 7.90 -2.21 -15.67
N PRO A 86 8.89 -2.15 -14.76
CA PRO A 86 8.88 -1.21 -13.65
C PRO A 86 8.87 0.26 -14.12
N ARG A 87 9.35 0.54 -15.33
CA ARG A 87 9.37 1.89 -15.92
C ARG A 87 7.98 2.33 -16.37
N ASP A 88 7.21 1.47 -17.04
CA ASP A 88 5.81 1.75 -17.39
C ASP A 88 4.90 1.80 -16.16
N ARG A 89 5.18 0.92 -15.18
CA ARG A 89 4.43 0.89 -13.92
C ARG A 89 4.64 2.19 -13.16
N LEU A 90 5.86 2.74 -13.12
CA LEU A 90 6.19 3.99 -12.44
C LEU A 90 5.28 5.15 -12.86
N ILE A 91 5.09 5.35 -14.17
CA ILE A 91 4.23 6.41 -14.72
C ILE A 91 2.77 6.18 -14.31
N SER A 92 2.34 4.92 -14.37
CA SER A 92 0.97 4.56 -14.01
C SER A 92 0.71 4.72 -12.51
N ASP A 93 1.70 4.43 -11.66
CA ASP A 93 1.64 4.62 -10.21
C ASP A 93 1.69 6.11 -9.85
N LEU A 94 2.56 6.89 -10.49
CA LEU A 94 2.68 8.34 -10.31
C LEU A 94 1.34 9.04 -10.52
N LEU A 95 0.73 8.84 -11.69
CA LEU A 95 -0.51 9.52 -12.06
C LEU A 95 -1.69 9.03 -11.21
N TYR A 96 -1.80 7.72 -10.98
CA TYR A 96 -2.91 7.18 -10.20
C TYR A 96 -2.81 7.51 -8.72
N TYR A 97 -1.63 7.38 -8.11
CA TYR A 97 -1.43 7.67 -6.69
C TYR A 97 -1.73 9.13 -6.39
N HIS A 98 -1.17 10.05 -7.18
CA HIS A 98 -1.43 11.47 -6.99
C HIS A 98 -2.84 11.88 -7.42
N GLY A 99 -3.44 11.26 -8.43
CA GLY A 99 -4.81 11.59 -8.80
C GLY A 99 -5.84 11.10 -7.78
N PHE A 100 -5.66 9.89 -7.26
CA PHE A 100 -6.69 9.19 -6.49
C PHE A 100 -6.48 9.22 -4.98
N HIS A 101 -5.23 9.28 -4.51
CA HIS A 101 -4.91 9.18 -3.08
C HIS A 101 -4.43 10.50 -2.47
N ASN A 102 -4.03 11.48 -3.28
CA ASN A 102 -3.59 12.79 -2.81
C ASN A 102 -4.80 13.74 -2.73
N HIS A 103 -5.38 13.84 -1.53
CA HIS A 103 -6.59 14.64 -1.29
C HIS A 103 -6.43 16.13 -1.63
N ALA A 104 -5.20 16.64 -1.68
CA ALA A 104 -4.95 18.01 -2.11
C ALA A 104 -5.39 18.27 -3.56
N MET A 105 -5.52 17.24 -4.40
CA MET A 105 -6.02 17.36 -5.77
C MET A 105 -7.53 17.64 -5.84
N GLY A 106 -8.26 17.56 -4.72
CA GLY A 106 -9.64 18.04 -4.66
C GLY A 106 -9.76 19.57 -4.66
N ASP A 107 -8.68 20.28 -4.35
CA ASP A 107 -8.60 21.73 -4.45
C ASP A 107 -8.42 22.16 -5.91
N LYS A 108 -9.30 23.05 -6.40
CA LYS A 108 -9.32 23.46 -7.81
C LYS A 108 -8.04 24.17 -8.25
N GLU A 109 -7.45 24.98 -7.38
CA GLU A 109 -6.25 25.75 -7.70
C GLU A 109 -5.03 24.82 -7.78
N LYS A 110 -4.88 23.93 -6.79
CA LYS A 110 -3.82 22.92 -6.77
C LYS A 110 -3.93 21.94 -7.94
N PHE A 111 -5.15 21.46 -8.22
CA PHE A 111 -5.42 20.63 -9.39
C PHE A 111 -5.00 21.34 -10.69
N SER A 112 -5.42 22.59 -10.88
CA SER A 112 -5.09 23.38 -12.08
C SER A 112 -3.58 23.48 -12.28
N LYS A 113 -2.81 23.75 -11.23
CA LYS A 113 -1.33 23.80 -11.30
C LYS A 113 -0.72 22.47 -11.74
N VAL A 114 -1.18 21.35 -11.20
CA VAL A 114 -0.71 20.01 -11.60
C VAL A 114 -1.14 19.68 -13.03
N TYR A 115 -2.36 20.04 -13.41
CA TYR A 115 -2.90 19.83 -14.74
C TYR A 115 -2.05 20.52 -15.81
N GLU A 116 -1.66 21.78 -15.58
CA GLU A 116 -0.78 22.53 -16.49
C GLU A 116 0.62 21.92 -16.61
N ILE A 117 1.16 21.34 -15.53
CA ILE A 117 2.43 20.61 -15.58
C ILE A 117 2.31 19.38 -16.50
N LEU A 118 1.20 18.64 -16.41
CA LEU A 118 0.95 17.49 -17.27
C LEU A 118 0.70 17.90 -18.73
N LYS A 119 -0.03 19.01 -18.97
CA LYS A 119 -0.20 19.59 -20.32
C LYS A 119 1.14 20.00 -20.93
N LYS A 120 2.04 20.60 -20.14
CA LYS A 120 3.41 20.91 -20.58
C LYS A 120 4.19 19.64 -20.93
N LYS A 121 4.07 18.60 -20.11
CA LYS A 121 4.69 17.29 -20.41
C LYS A 121 4.16 16.69 -21.71
N GLU A 122 2.90 16.88 -22.04
CA GLU A 122 2.32 16.42 -23.31
C GLU A 122 2.84 17.18 -24.53
N SER A 123 2.88 18.51 -24.46
CA SER A 123 3.30 19.36 -25.58
C SER A 123 4.81 19.30 -25.83
N ASP A 124 5.60 19.16 -24.77
CA ASP A 124 7.03 18.93 -24.84
C ASP A 124 7.44 17.84 -23.83
N PRO A 125 7.44 16.56 -24.27
CA PRO A 125 7.82 15.44 -23.42
C PRO A 125 9.24 15.50 -22.85
N LYS A 126 10.14 16.30 -23.41
CA LYS A 126 11.51 16.44 -22.92
C LYS A 126 11.65 17.58 -21.90
N SER A 127 10.65 18.44 -21.75
CA SER A 127 10.72 19.67 -20.94
C SER A 127 10.76 19.49 -19.43
N ILE A 128 10.27 18.36 -18.91
CA ILE A 128 10.19 18.08 -17.47
C ILE A 128 10.31 16.59 -17.21
N SER A 129 11.16 16.21 -16.27
CA SER A 129 11.39 14.82 -15.88
C SER A 129 10.25 14.27 -15.02
N THR A 130 10.12 12.95 -14.97
CA THR A 130 9.18 12.22 -14.09
C THR A 130 9.41 12.56 -12.62
N PHE A 131 10.67 12.63 -12.19
CA PHE A 131 11.05 13.10 -10.84
C PHE A 131 10.57 14.53 -10.59
N GLU A 132 10.78 15.45 -11.53
CA GLU A 132 10.39 16.86 -11.38
C GLU A 132 8.86 17.02 -11.33
N ILE A 133 8.11 16.24 -12.11
CA ILE A 133 6.65 16.18 -11.99
C ILE A 133 6.25 15.71 -10.60
N TRP A 134 6.83 14.61 -10.11
CA TRP A 134 6.54 14.09 -8.77
C TRP A 134 6.84 15.13 -7.68
N GLN A 135 8.00 15.76 -7.74
CA GLN A 135 8.42 16.79 -6.78
C GLN A 135 7.49 18.00 -6.80
N LYS A 136 7.08 18.48 -7.98
CA LYS A 136 6.15 19.61 -8.08
C LYS A 136 4.77 19.27 -7.53
N ILE A 137 4.26 18.06 -7.78
CA ILE A 137 2.99 17.62 -7.20
C ILE A 137 3.07 17.61 -5.68
N GLU A 138 4.13 17.02 -5.12
CA GLU A 138 4.39 16.97 -3.67
C GLU A 138 4.45 18.38 -3.06
N GLN A 139 5.16 19.31 -3.71
CA GLN A 139 5.22 20.71 -3.29
C GLN A 139 3.85 21.40 -3.32
N ILE A 140 3.08 21.24 -4.41
CA ILE A 140 1.73 21.82 -4.56
C ILE A 140 0.77 21.25 -3.50
N SER A 141 0.95 19.98 -3.15
CA SER A 141 0.18 19.31 -2.10
C SER A 141 0.52 19.77 -0.69
N GLY A 142 1.63 20.49 -0.50
CA GLY A 142 2.11 20.94 0.81
C GLY A 142 3.02 19.93 1.53
N ASN A 143 3.52 18.92 0.82
CA ASN A 143 4.44 17.90 1.31
C ASN A 143 5.74 17.94 0.51
N PRO A 144 6.53 19.02 0.58
CA PRO A 144 7.73 19.15 -0.25
C PRO A 144 8.68 17.97 0.01
N SER A 145 9.06 17.31 -1.08
CA SER A 145 9.89 16.10 -1.03
C SER A 145 11.11 16.24 -1.94
N ASP A 146 12.18 15.52 -1.59
CA ASP A 146 13.46 15.54 -2.27
C ASP A 146 13.65 14.31 -3.18
N ILE A 147 14.82 14.25 -3.83
CA ILE A 147 15.19 13.12 -4.67
C ILE A 147 15.25 11.81 -3.89
N ASN A 148 15.72 11.81 -2.64
CA ASN A 148 15.81 10.60 -1.83
C ASN A 148 14.42 10.01 -1.56
N SER A 149 13.44 10.86 -1.28
CA SER A 149 12.05 10.45 -1.08
C SER A 149 11.45 9.84 -2.36
N PHE A 150 11.74 10.42 -3.52
CA PHE A 150 11.35 9.84 -4.81
C PHE A 150 12.00 8.47 -5.04
N LEU A 151 13.32 8.36 -4.85
CA LEU A 151 14.04 7.11 -5.06
C LEU A 151 13.59 6.03 -4.07
N TYR A 152 13.32 6.40 -2.82
CA TYR A 152 12.72 5.51 -1.84
C TYR A 152 11.34 5.01 -2.29
N TRP A 153 10.48 5.91 -2.78
CA TRP A 153 9.17 5.53 -3.32
C TRP A 153 9.29 4.54 -4.48
N VAL A 154 10.19 4.78 -5.44
CA VAL A 154 10.46 3.86 -6.56
C VAL A 154 10.97 2.51 -6.06
N LYS A 155 12.01 2.52 -5.22
CA LYS A 155 12.69 1.31 -4.71
C LYS A 155 11.76 0.46 -3.86
N SER A 156 10.97 1.07 -2.97
CA SER A 156 10.07 0.35 -2.06
C SER A 156 9.14 -0.62 -2.77
N ARG A 157 8.59 -0.21 -3.92
CA ARG A 157 7.69 -1.06 -4.72
C ARG A 157 8.40 -2.29 -5.27
N GLN A 158 9.66 -2.16 -5.66
CA GLN A 158 10.44 -3.27 -6.19
C GLN A 158 10.88 -4.21 -5.08
N THR A 159 11.30 -3.64 -3.94
CA THR A 159 11.61 -4.40 -2.72
C THR A 159 10.41 -5.24 -2.28
N TRP A 160 9.19 -4.69 -2.28
CA TRP A 160 8.00 -5.47 -1.91
C TRP A 160 7.72 -6.64 -2.86
N LEU A 161 7.91 -6.44 -4.16
CA LEU A 161 7.75 -7.54 -5.13
C LEU A 161 8.84 -8.59 -4.93
N GLU A 162 10.09 -8.19 -4.75
CA GLU A 162 11.20 -9.10 -4.49
C GLU A 162 10.99 -9.90 -3.19
N GLU A 163 10.62 -9.24 -2.10
CA GLU A 163 10.27 -9.90 -0.84
C GLU A 163 9.10 -10.88 -1.03
N TYR A 164 8.08 -10.49 -1.80
CA TYR A 164 6.97 -11.40 -2.09
C TYR A 164 7.43 -12.63 -2.88
N LEU A 165 8.22 -12.44 -3.94
CA LEU A 165 8.73 -13.54 -4.76
C LEU A 165 9.62 -14.46 -3.92
N ASN A 166 10.54 -13.92 -3.12
CA ASN A 166 11.45 -14.73 -2.31
C ASN A 166 10.74 -15.60 -1.26
N ASN A 167 9.62 -15.12 -0.71
CA ASN A 167 8.93 -15.81 0.38
C ASN A 167 7.76 -16.68 -0.09
N TYR A 168 7.11 -16.32 -1.19
CA TYR A 168 5.82 -16.90 -1.59
C TYR A 168 5.81 -17.50 -2.99
N TYR A 169 6.78 -17.22 -3.87
CA TYR A 169 6.77 -17.76 -5.23
C TYR A 169 7.49 -19.11 -5.31
N ASP A 170 6.81 -20.12 -5.88
CA ASP A 170 7.40 -21.40 -6.25
C ASP A 170 7.31 -21.60 -7.78
N ALA A 171 8.46 -21.60 -8.46
CA ALA A 171 8.54 -21.73 -9.92
C ALA A 171 7.98 -23.06 -10.48
N ASN A 172 7.85 -24.11 -9.65
CA ASN A 172 7.27 -25.38 -10.08
C ASN A 172 5.74 -25.40 -9.99
N ARG A 173 5.15 -24.47 -9.22
CA ARG A 173 3.72 -24.44 -8.90
C ARG A 173 3.01 -23.20 -9.45
N ASP A 174 3.69 -22.07 -9.43
CA ASP A 174 3.12 -20.75 -9.62
C ASP A 174 3.51 -20.18 -10.99
N LEU A 175 2.62 -19.39 -11.59
CA LEU A 175 2.88 -18.73 -12.88
C LEU A 175 3.33 -17.29 -12.66
N LEU A 176 4.52 -16.94 -13.14
CA LEU A 176 4.95 -15.56 -13.31
C LEU A 176 4.51 -15.08 -14.70
N TYR A 177 3.57 -14.14 -14.76
CA TYR A 177 2.93 -13.69 -16.00
C TYR A 177 3.21 -12.21 -16.28
N LYS A 178 3.63 -11.88 -17.50
CA LYS A 178 3.94 -10.49 -17.87
C LYS A 178 2.69 -9.74 -18.31
N TYR A 179 2.57 -8.50 -17.87
CA TYR A 179 1.52 -7.58 -18.32
C TYR A 179 1.57 -7.37 -19.84
N GLU A 180 2.75 -7.42 -20.42
CA GLU A 180 3.00 -7.28 -21.85
C GLU A 180 2.38 -8.43 -22.64
N ASP A 181 2.48 -9.68 -22.12
CA ASP A 181 1.78 -10.83 -22.70
C ASP A 181 0.26 -10.69 -22.57
N PHE A 182 -0.22 -10.24 -21.40
CA PHE A 182 -1.63 -9.98 -21.16
C PHE A 182 -2.20 -8.97 -22.17
N VAL A 183 -1.53 -7.84 -22.37
CA VAL A 183 -1.98 -6.79 -23.29
C VAL A 183 -1.91 -7.23 -24.75
N GLN A 184 -0.90 -8.02 -25.13
CA GLN A 184 -0.77 -8.56 -26.49
C GLN A 184 -1.66 -9.79 -26.72
N LYS A 185 -2.52 -10.14 -25.74
CA LYS A 185 -3.42 -11.29 -25.80
C LYS A 185 -2.70 -12.61 -26.05
N ARG A 186 -1.45 -12.73 -25.59
CA ARG A 186 -0.68 -13.98 -25.64
C ARG A 186 -1.06 -14.88 -24.49
N TYR A 187 -2.23 -15.51 -24.62
CA TYR A 187 -2.83 -16.30 -23.55
C TYR A 187 -2.37 -17.76 -23.50
N ASP A 188 -1.60 -18.25 -24.47
CA ASP A 188 -1.25 -19.68 -24.58
C ASP A 188 -0.64 -20.26 -23.29
N VAL A 189 0.29 -19.51 -22.67
CA VAL A 189 0.93 -19.92 -21.41
C VAL A 189 -0.07 -19.91 -20.25
N LEU A 190 -0.95 -18.91 -20.23
CA LEU A 190 -1.98 -18.76 -19.20
C LEU A 190 -3.03 -19.88 -19.31
N GLU A 191 -3.50 -20.18 -20.52
CA GLU A 191 -4.43 -21.27 -20.81
C GLU A 191 -3.84 -22.63 -20.45
N LYS A 192 -2.59 -22.87 -20.86
CA LYS A 192 -1.87 -24.11 -20.50
C LYS A 192 -1.72 -24.26 -18.99
N TYR A 193 -1.41 -23.17 -18.28
CA TYR A 193 -1.25 -23.19 -16.82
C TYR A 193 -2.56 -23.46 -16.09
N LEU A 194 -3.65 -22.83 -16.54
CA LEU A 194 -4.99 -22.97 -15.95
C LEU A 194 -5.71 -24.26 -16.37
N GLY A 195 -5.38 -24.83 -17.53
CA GLY A 195 -6.11 -25.94 -18.13
C GLY A 195 -7.51 -25.55 -18.62
N ILE A 196 -7.76 -24.26 -18.83
CA ILE A 196 -9.05 -23.67 -19.21
C ILE A 196 -8.79 -22.62 -20.30
N PRO A 197 -9.57 -22.61 -21.39
CA PRO A 197 -9.44 -21.60 -22.43
C PRO A 197 -9.80 -20.20 -21.90
N ILE A 198 -9.05 -19.20 -22.33
CA ILE A 198 -9.32 -17.80 -22.04
C ILE A 198 -10.25 -17.26 -23.12
N ILE A 199 -11.37 -16.68 -22.67
CA ILE A 199 -12.38 -16.11 -23.55
C ILE A 199 -12.25 -14.60 -23.44
N ASP A 200 -11.88 -13.96 -24.55
CA ASP A 200 -11.55 -12.54 -24.63
C ASP A 200 -12.79 -11.64 -24.52
N LYS A 201 -13.35 -11.58 -23.31
CA LYS A 201 -14.38 -10.65 -22.85
C LYS A 201 -13.87 -9.86 -21.65
N SER A 202 -12.64 -9.34 -21.74
CA SER A 202 -12.05 -8.52 -20.68
C SER A 202 -12.66 -7.13 -20.67
N GLU A 203 -13.87 -6.99 -20.16
CA GLU A 203 -14.40 -5.68 -19.81
C GLU A 203 -14.26 -5.48 -18.30
N VAL A 204 -13.37 -4.56 -17.93
CA VAL A 204 -13.33 -4.05 -16.57
C VAL A 204 -14.62 -3.27 -16.34
N PRO A 205 -15.36 -3.56 -15.25
CA PRO A 205 -16.60 -2.84 -14.95
C PRO A 205 -16.42 -1.32 -14.92
N GLU A 206 -17.47 -0.59 -15.32
CA GLU A 206 -17.45 0.87 -15.46
C GLU A 206 -16.89 1.58 -14.22
N ASN A 207 -17.29 1.11 -13.04
CA ASN A 207 -16.87 1.63 -11.73
C ASN A 207 -15.40 1.40 -11.38
N LEU A 208 -14.62 0.76 -12.26
CA LEU A 208 -13.19 0.51 -12.10
C LEU A 208 -12.35 1.07 -13.26
N LYS A 209 -12.93 1.78 -14.23
CA LYS A 209 -12.20 2.32 -15.38
C LYS A 209 -11.01 3.22 -15.03
N ARG A 210 -10.99 3.91 -13.88
CA ARG A 210 -9.79 4.66 -13.39
C ARG A 210 -8.51 3.83 -13.34
N VAL A 211 -8.61 2.50 -13.19
CA VAL A 211 -7.41 1.66 -13.10
C VAL A 211 -6.76 1.48 -14.47
N GLU A 212 -7.51 1.69 -15.56
CA GLU A 212 -7.08 1.60 -16.95
C GLU A 212 -6.47 2.94 -17.41
N ARG A 213 -5.23 2.89 -17.95
CA ARG A 213 -4.55 4.07 -18.49
C ARG A 213 -4.30 3.95 -19.98
N THR A 214 -3.37 3.08 -20.38
CA THR A 214 -2.94 2.93 -21.79
C THR A 214 -3.44 1.66 -22.46
N LYS A 215 -3.64 0.57 -21.70
CA LYS A 215 -3.78 -0.79 -22.25
C LYS A 215 -2.66 -1.12 -23.26
N SER A 216 -1.47 -0.61 -22.99
CA SER A 216 -0.25 -0.76 -23.79
C SER A 216 0.99 -0.69 -22.90
N PHE A 217 2.15 -1.04 -23.44
CA PHE A 217 3.45 -1.02 -22.77
C PHE A 217 4.49 -0.30 -23.65
N GLY A 218 5.67 0.00 -23.09
CA GLY A 218 6.73 0.77 -23.72
C GLY A 218 6.51 2.29 -23.70
N ASN A 219 5.47 2.79 -23.02
CA ASN A 219 5.16 4.22 -23.02
C ASN A 219 6.19 5.04 -22.26
N TRP A 220 6.96 4.40 -21.37
CA TRP A 220 8.06 5.04 -20.66
C TRP A 220 9.09 5.67 -21.61
N ARG A 221 9.26 5.14 -22.83
CA ARG A 221 10.18 5.70 -23.83
C ARG A 221 9.78 7.09 -24.30
N SER A 222 8.48 7.38 -24.33
CA SER A 222 7.95 8.72 -24.65
C SER A 222 7.82 9.61 -23.42
N TRP A 223 7.89 9.04 -22.21
CA TRP A 223 7.64 9.74 -20.96
C TRP A 223 8.91 10.11 -20.21
N PHE A 224 9.96 9.31 -20.28
CA PHE A 224 11.21 9.58 -19.58
C PHE A 224 12.05 10.60 -20.35
N THR A 225 12.79 11.40 -19.60
CA THR A 225 13.87 12.25 -20.14
C THR A 225 15.23 11.62 -19.83
N GLU A 226 16.31 12.15 -20.40
CA GLU A 226 17.68 11.68 -20.07
C GLU A 226 17.97 11.76 -18.56
N LYS A 227 17.44 12.79 -17.89
CA LYS A 227 17.53 12.94 -16.43
C LYS A 227 16.83 11.81 -15.69
N ASP A 228 15.68 11.35 -16.18
CA ASP A 228 15.01 10.19 -15.57
C ASP A 228 15.83 8.91 -15.75
N VAL A 229 16.48 8.76 -16.91
CA VAL A 229 17.37 7.61 -17.18
C VAL A 229 18.57 7.61 -16.23
N GLU A 230 19.22 8.76 -16.06
CA GLU A 230 20.36 8.93 -15.13
C GLU A 230 19.99 8.54 -13.69
N ILE A 231 18.81 8.98 -13.23
CA ILE A 231 18.33 8.78 -11.85
C ILE A 231 17.84 7.34 -11.62
N LEU A 232 17.08 6.79 -12.58
CA LEU A 232 16.34 5.53 -12.38
C LEU A 232 17.16 4.29 -12.73
N ARG A 233 18.07 4.38 -13.71
CA ARG A 233 18.89 3.24 -14.16
C ARG A 233 19.62 2.53 -13.01
N PRO A 234 20.37 3.23 -12.13
CA PRO A 234 21.10 2.58 -11.03
C PRO A 234 20.21 1.80 -10.05
N ILE A 235 18.91 2.10 -10.01
CA ILE A 235 17.95 1.45 -9.12
C ILE A 235 17.20 0.33 -9.83
N LEU A 236 16.77 0.56 -11.07
CA LEU A 236 15.86 -0.32 -11.78
C LEU A 236 16.55 -1.46 -12.53
N ASP A 237 17.82 -1.32 -12.92
CA ASP A 237 18.53 -2.35 -13.72
C ASP A 237 18.49 -3.73 -13.07
N THR A 238 18.80 -3.80 -11.76
CA THR A 238 18.78 -5.07 -11.02
C THR A 238 17.39 -5.71 -11.04
N TYR A 239 16.32 -4.91 -11.02
CA TYR A 239 14.95 -5.42 -11.07
C TYR A 239 14.51 -5.78 -12.49
N LEU A 240 14.98 -5.04 -13.51
CA LEU A 240 14.73 -5.37 -14.91
C LEU A 240 15.29 -6.76 -15.23
N ASP A 241 16.55 -7.01 -14.89
CA ASP A 241 17.19 -8.32 -15.12
C ASP A 241 16.47 -9.45 -14.37
N LYS A 242 16.20 -9.27 -13.07
CA LYS A 242 15.51 -10.28 -12.24
C LYS A 242 14.12 -10.64 -12.76
N LEU A 243 13.42 -9.68 -13.37
CA LEU A 243 12.09 -9.88 -13.92
C LEU A 243 12.10 -10.29 -15.40
N GLY A 244 13.28 -10.49 -15.98
CA GLY A 244 13.48 -10.91 -17.36
C GLY A 244 13.15 -9.84 -18.40
N TYR A 245 13.38 -8.56 -18.06
CA TYR A 245 13.43 -7.45 -19.02
C TYR A 245 14.88 -7.14 -19.37
N ASP A 246 15.10 -6.51 -20.52
CA ASP A 246 16.44 -6.04 -20.91
C ASP A 246 16.83 -4.82 -20.06
N ALA A 247 17.74 -5.00 -19.10
CA ALA A 247 18.25 -3.91 -18.26
C ALA A 247 19.17 -2.94 -19.02
N SER A 248 19.72 -3.34 -20.18
CA SER A 248 20.53 -2.44 -21.01
C SER A 248 19.68 -1.50 -21.87
N ASP A 249 18.42 -1.86 -22.12
CA ASP A 249 17.50 -1.10 -22.96
C ASP A 249 16.94 0.12 -22.24
N TRP A 250 17.63 1.25 -22.34
CA TRP A 250 17.15 2.56 -21.88
C TRP A 250 16.84 3.52 -23.03
N LYS A 251 16.60 2.98 -24.23
CA LYS A 251 16.40 3.80 -25.44
C LYS A 251 15.11 4.60 -25.35
N LEU A 252 15.24 5.93 -25.27
CA LEU A 252 14.10 6.84 -25.35
C LEU A 252 13.59 6.98 -26.78
N SER A 253 12.34 7.40 -26.94
CA SER A 253 11.76 7.68 -28.24
C SER A 253 12.40 8.94 -28.84
N GLU A 254 12.82 8.85 -30.11
CA GLU A 254 13.39 10.00 -30.83
C GLU A 254 12.34 11.11 -30.98
N ASN A 255 11.10 10.71 -31.25
CA ASN A 255 9.93 11.57 -31.41
C ASN A 255 8.88 11.21 -30.33
N PRO A 256 9.08 11.61 -29.07
CA PRO A 256 8.18 11.25 -27.99
C PRO A 256 6.81 11.90 -28.21
N LYS A 257 5.75 11.11 -28.01
CA LYS A 257 4.36 11.57 -28.04
C LYS A 257 3.64 11.03 -26.81
N ILE A 258 2.90 11.90 -26.13
CA ILE A 258 2.12 11.55 -24.95
C ILE A 258 0.68 11.97 -25.21
N GLU A 259 -0.21 10.99 -25.31
CA GLU A 259 -1.63 11.24 -25.54
C GLU A 259 -2.32 11.76 -24.27
N PRO A 260 -3.09 12.86 -24.33
CA PRO A 260 -3.77 13.43 -23.17
C PRO A 260 -4.66 12.42 -22.45
N SER A 261 -5.33 11.54 -23.21
CA SER A 261 -6.20 10.48 -22.70
C SER A 261 -5.52 9.51 -21.72
N THR A 262 -4.18 9.44 -21.77
CA THR A 262 -3.31 8.59 -20.94
C THR A 262 -2.40 9.39 -19.99
N CYS A 263 -2.53 10.72 -19.99
CA CYS A 263 -1.75 11.68 -19.20
C CYS A 263 -2.66 12.68 -18.46
N SER A 264 -2.84 13.93 -18.92
CA SER A 264 -3.60 14.97 -18.20
C SER A 264 -5.09 14.61 -18.08
N GLU A 265 -5.72 14.18 -19.16
CA GLU A 265 -7.14 13.78 -19.14
C GLU A 265 -7.33 12.47 -18.36
N TYR A 266 -6.34 11.58 -18.34
CA TYR A 266 -6.34 10.45 -17.42
C TYR A 266 -6.34 10.92 -15.97
N PHE A 267 -5.38 11.80 -15.63
CA PHE A 267 -5.23 12.34 -14.28
C PHE A 267 -6.50 13.06 -13.81
N LYS A 268 -7.07 13.91 -14.66
CA LYS A 268 -8.34 14.59 -14.43
C LYS A 268 -9.47 13.62 -14.11
N ARG A 269 -9.68 12.59 -14.94
CA ARG A 269 -10.71 11.56 -14.67
C ARG A 269 -10.50 10.87 -13.32
N VAL A 270 -9.24 10.57 -12.97
CA VAL A 270 -8.90 9.92 -11.70
C VAL A 270 -9.22 10.84 -10.51
N VAL A 271 -8.89 12.14 -10.61
CA VAL A 271 -9.21 13.14 -9.57
C VAL A 271 -10.71 13.33 -9.45
N GLU A 272 -11.44 13.50 -10.56
CA GLU A 272 -12.90 13.63 -10.58
C GLU A 272 -13.58 12.42 -9.95
N GLU A 273 -13.11 11.21 -10.28
CA GLU A 273 -13.60 9.99 -9.65
C GLU A 273 -13.27 9.97 -8.14
N SER A 274 -12.08 10.40 -7.73
CA SER A 274 -11.73 10.50 -6.31
C SER A 274 -12.59 11.51 -5.55
N VAL A 275 -12.91 12.66 -6.15
CA VAL A 275 -13.71 13.73 -5.53
C VAL A 275 -15.19 13.33 -5.47
N SER A 276 -15.74 12.79 -6.57
CA SER A 276 -17.14 12.33 -6.63
C SER A 276 -17.43 11.17 -5.66
N ARG A 277 -16.42 10.33 -5.43
CA ARG A 277 -16.44 9.27 -4.43
C ARG A 277 -16.48 9.82 -2.98
N GLY A 278 -16.19 11.11 -2.78
CA GLY A 278 -15.91 11.70 -1.47
C GLY A 278 -14.60 11.13 -0.89
N PRO A 279 -14.24 11.42 0.37
CA PRO A 279 -13.12 10.75 1.03
C PRO A 279 -13.39 9.24 1.14
N ILE A 280 -13.04 8.46 0.11
CA ILE A 280 -13.01 6.99 0.13
C ILE A 280 -11.73 6.53 0.82
N ARG A 281 -11.69 6.88 2.09
CA ARG A 281 -11.26 5.99 3.17
C ARG A 281 -12.36 5.83 4.23
N GLY A 282 -13.58 6.29 3.92
CA GLY A 282 -14.74 6.31 4.82
C GLY A 282 -15.75 5.19 4.61
N TYR A 283 -16.36 5.01 3.44
CA TYR A 283 -17.70 4.39 3.41
C TYR A 283 -17.82 2.87 3.60
N LEU A 284 -16.88 2.05 3.12
CA LEU A 284 -16.88 0.59 3.41
C LEU A 284 -16.27 0.25 4.77
N ASN A 285 -15.57 1.22 5.37
CA ASN A 285 -15.19 1.16 6.76
C ASN A 285 -16.15 1.93 7.65
N GLN A 286 -17.08 2.77 7.21
CA GLN A 286 -17.88 3.61 8.12
C GLN A 286 -18.97 2.81 8.77
N THR A 287 -19.66 1.90 8.10
CA THR A 287 -20.64 1.05 8.81
C THR A 287 -19.97 0.08 9.79
N LYS A 288 -18.70 -0.29 9.55
CA LYS A 288 -17.91 -1.14 10.46
C LYS A 288 -17.15 -0.34 11.53
N LYS A 289 -16.58 0.83 11.20
CA LYS A 289 -15.92 1.84 12.06
C LYS A 289 -16.93 2.62 12.86
N GLU A 290 -18.09 2.99 12.38
CA GLU A 290 -19.15 3.62 13.17
C GLU A 290 -19.78 2.60 14.11
N ARG A 291 -19.87 1.31 13.71
CA ARG A 291 -20.18 0.23 14.67
C ARG A 291 -19.03 0.00 15.66
N LEU A 292 -17.77 0.02 15.22
CA LEU A 292 -16.58 -0.13 16.07
C LEU A 292 -16.27 1.13 16.89
N TYR A 293 -16.63 2.33 16.47
CA TYR A 293 -16.42 3.61 17.17
C TYR A 293 -17.55 3.88 18.15
N LYS A 294 -18.74 3.32 17.89
CA LYS A 294 -19.77 3.11 18.91
C LYS A 294 -19.33 2.14 20.00
N LEU A 295 -18.38 1.24 19.72
CA LEU A 295 -17.94 0.16 20.63
C LEU A 295 -16.54 0.37 21.23
N PHE A 296 -15.66 1.13 20.58
CA PHE A 296 -14.25 1.33 20.93
C PHE A 296 -13.82 2.77 20.65
N PRO A 297 -13.19 3.45 21.62
CA PRO A 297 -12.77 4.84 21.46
C PRO A 297 -11.65 4.96 20.42
N LYS A 298 -11.58 6.11 19.75
CA LYS A 298 -10.45 6.41 18.85
C LYS A 298 -9.23 6.73 19.69
N VAL A 299 -8.11 6.07 19.41
CA VAL A 299 -6.83 6.32 20.07
C VAL A 299 -5.90 7.03 19.09
N ASP A 300 -5.48 8.24 19.44
CA ASP A 300 -4.45 8.99 18.73
C ASP A 300 -3.17 9.02 19.59
N ILE A 301 -2.03 8.72 18.99
CA ILE A 301 -0.73 8.79 19.67
C ILE A 301 0.08 9.90 19.02
N ILE A 302 0.41 10.92 19.80
CA ILE A 302 1.17 12.09 19.37
C ILE A 302 2.58 11.93 19.95
N TYR A 303 3.56 11.74 19.08
CA TYR A 303 4.96 11.66 19.49
C TYR A 303 5.55 13.06 19.57
N THR A 304 6.24 13.36 20.68
CA THR A 304 7.02 14.58 20.80
C THR A 304 8.30 14.39 19.97
N PRO A 305 8.61 15.27 19.01
CA PRO A 305 9.90 15.22 18.34
C PRO A 305 11.00 15.52 19.38
N PHE A 306 12.10 14.77 19.33
CA PHE A 306 13.35 14.98 20.13
C PHE A 306 13.48 14.33 21.53
N ALA A 307 13.17 13.04 21.68
CA ALA A 307 13.86 12.25 22.71
C ALA A 307 15.31 11.99 22.25
N THR A 308 16.28 12.77 22.74
CA THR A 308 17.67 12.75 22.25
C THR A 308 18.42 11.45 22.54
N ASN A 309 17.91 10.63 23.45
CA ASN A 309 18.49 9.39 23.96
C ASN A 309 17.92 8.09 23.36
N LEU A 310 16.92 8.17 22.48
CA LEU A 310 16.31 6.98 21.85
C LEU A 310 16.69 6.87 20.37
N GLU A 311 17.04 5.65 19.97
CA GLU A 311 17.18 5.28 18.56
C GLU A 311 15.83 4.90 17.96
N PHE A 312 14.95 4.30 18.78
CA PHE A 312 13.62 3.90 18.37
C PHE A 312 12.66 3.94 19.56
N PHE A 313 11.48 4.52 19.35
CA PHE A 313 10.37 4.39 20.29
C PHE A 313 9.06 4.26 19.51
N ARG A 314 8.23 3.29 19.90
CA ARG A 314 6.91 3.09 19.30
C ARG A 314 5.99 2.41 20.29
N ILE A 315 4.79 2.95 20.44
CA ILE A 315 3.66 2.21 21.01
C ILE A 315 3.02 1.42 19.87
N ASP A 316 2.98 0.09 20.01
CA ASP A 316 2.46 -0.81 18.98
C ASP A 316 1.11 -1.43 19.35
N SER A 317 0.73 -1.39 20.63
CA SER A 317 -0.49 -2.00 21.13
C SER A 317 -1.09 -1.21 22.30
N VAL A 318 -2.40 -0.97 22.22
CA VAL A 318 -3.24 -0.43 23.28
C VAL A 318 -4.45 -1.36 23.39
N ILE A 319 -4.51 -2.12 24.48
CA ILE A 319 -5.52 -3.14 24.73
C ILE A 319 -6.45 -2.62 25.82
N VAL A 320 -7.76 -2.70 25.59
CA VAL A 320 -8.78 -2.37 26.60
C VAL A 320 -9.17 -3.66 27.33
N ASP A 321 -9.05 -3.65 28.65
CA ASP A 321 -9.67 -4.65 29.50
C ASP A 321 -11.15 -4.25 29.73
N LEU A 322 -12.04 -4.97 29.06
CA LEU A 322 -13.48 -4.68 29.10
C LEU A 322 -14.13 -4.99 30.44
N LEU A 323 -13.47 -5.74 31.34
CA LEU A 323 -14.02 -6.09 32.66
C LEU A 323 -13.89 -4.95 33.67
N ASN A 324 -12.81 -4.16 33.57
CA ASN A 324 -12.51 -3.09 34.52
C ASN A 324 -12.31 -1.72 33.85
N GLY A 325 -12.38 -1.64 32.52
CA GLY A 325 -12.23 -0.40 31.76
C GLY A 325 -10.80 0.15 31.73
N LYS A 326 -9.81 -0.61 32.22
CA LYS A 326 -8.40 -0.21 32.22
C LYS A 326 -7.71 -0.58 30.93
N LEU A 327 -6.56 0.02 30.69
CA LEU A 327 -5.75 -0.22 29.50
C LEU A 327 -4.45 -0.95 29.85
N VAL A 328 -4.04 -1.80 28.91
CA VAL A 328 -2.69 -2.34 28.83
C VAL A 328 -2.03 -1.74 27.61
N ILE A 329 -0.93 -1.03 27.81
CA ILE A 329 -0.17 -0.40 26.73
C ILE A 329 1.16 -1.12 26.59
N SER A 330 1.52 -1.46 25.36
CA SER A 330 2.80 -2.07 25.05
C SER A 330 3.43 -1.48 23.80
N GLY A 331 4.74 -1.65 23.72
CA GLY A 331 5.52 -1.06 22.64
C GLY A 331 6.97 -1.51 22.66
N LEU A 332 7.78 -0.78 21.91
CA LEU A 332 9.19 -0.98 21.72
C LEU A 332 9.93 0.30 22.05
N ALA A 333 11.02 0.18 22.81
CA ALA A 333 11.94 1.26 23.13
C ALA A 333 13.37 0.74 23.00
N LEU A 334 14.16 1.44 22.18
CA LEU A 334 15.57 1.16 21.97
C LEU A 334 16.36 2.45 22.29
N PRO A 335 17.12 2.46 23.39
CA PRO A 335 18.02 3.57 23.71
C PRO A 335 19.22 3.58 22.76
N LYS A 336 19.82 4.76 22.57
CA LYS A 336 21.04 4.94 21.76
C LYS A 336 22.28 4.33 22.42
N ASP A 337 22.31 4.32 23.75
CA ASP A 337 23.38 3.78 24.57
C ASP A 337 22.83 2.70 25.53
N THR A 338 23.72 2.08 26.30
CA THR A 338 23.34 1.05 27.29
C THR A 338 22.90 1.65 28.61
N SER A 339 22.55 2.94 28.66
CA SER A 339 22.07 3.57 29.89
C SER A 339 20.73 2.96 30.31
N GLU A 340 20.55 2.75 31.62
CA GLU A 340 19.25 2.35 32.13
C GLU A 340 18.24 3.46 31.83
N PHE A 341 17.08 3.06 31.30
CA PHE A 341 15.99 3.97 31.02
C PHE A 341 14.70 3.43 31.64
N ASN A 342 13.94 4.33 32.24
CA ASN A 342 12.64 4.04 32.82
C ASN A 342 11.57 4.68 31.97
N ILE A 343 10.63 3.86 31.51
CA ILE A 343 9.41 4.34 30.85
C ILE A 343 8.33 4.47 31.91
N SER A 344 7.67 5.61 31.97
CA SER A 344 6.51 5.81 32.84
C SER A 344 5.36 6.45 32.09
N PHE A 345 4.16 6.16 32.58
CA PHE A 345 2.90 6.64 32.03
C PHE A 345 2.18 7.41 33.11
N LYS A 346 1.78 8.63 32.82
CA LYS A 346 0.97 9.45 33.72
C LYS A 346 -0.48 9.43 33.24
N ASP A 347 -1.34 8.88 34.07
CA ASP A 347 -2.79 8.84 33.85
C ASP A 347 -3.52 9.64 34.94
N GLU A 348 -4.83 9.42 35.12
CA GLU A 348 -5.62 10.11 36.13
C GLU A 348 -5.29 9.71 37.58
N GLU A 349 -4.80 8.50 37.81
CA GLU A 349 -4.45 8.02 39.14
C GLU A 349 -2.99 8.31 39.52
N GLY A 350 -2.17 8.71 38.56
CA GLY A 350 -0.79 9.12 38.79
C GLY A 350 0.19 8.49 37.82
N ILE A 351 1.42 8.26 38.28
CA ILE A 351 2.51 7.75 37.46
C ILE A 351 2.63 6.23 37.65
N LYS A 352 2.61 5.49 36.54
CA LYS A 352 2.77 4.04 36.47
C LYS A 352 4.04 3.72 35.70
N VAL A 353 4.93 2.92 36.28
CA VAL A 353 6.20 2.52 35.66
C VAL A 353 5.95 1.29 34.78
N ALA A 354 6.46 1.31 33.55
CA ALA A 354 6.34 0.18 32.65
C ALA A 354 7.38 -0.89 32.97
N GLU A 355 6.98 -2.15 32.85
CA GLU A 355 7.87 -3.29 32.78
C GLU A 355 8.67 -3.21 31.47
N CYS A 356 9.98 -3.02 31.58
CA CYS A 356 10.91 -2.92 30.45
C CYS A 356 11.79 -4.16 30.36
N GLY A 357 12.48 -4.38 29.25
CA GLY A 357 13.37 -5.53 29.07
C GLY A 357 12.67 -6.80 28.57
N LEU A 358 11.42 -6.68 28.10
CA LEU A 358 10.65 -7.81 27.60
C LEU A 358 11.19 -8.29 26.25
N PRO A 359 11.08 -9.60 25.93
CA PRO A 359 11.58 -10.14 24.68
C PRO A 359 10.99 -9.46 23.44
N SER A 360 11.86 -9.17 22.47
CA SER A 360 11.51 -8.64 21.15
C SER A 360 12.27 -9.39 20.06
N PRO A 361 11.82 -10.60 19.67
CA PRO A 361 12.53 -11.44 18.70
C PRO A 361 12.74 -10.74 17.36
N LEU A 362 11.69 -10.13 16.81
CA LEU A 362 11.73 -9.42 15.51
C LEU A 362 12.71 -8.24 15.51
N LEU A 363 12.78 -7.48 16.61
CA LEU A 363 13.73 -6.36 16.71
C LEU A 363 15.16 -6.87 16.94
N GLY A 364 15.32 -7.96 17.70
CA GLY A 364 16.60 -8.64 17.90
C GLY A 364 17.19 -9.20 16.61
N GLU A 365 16.37 -9.75 15.72
CA GLU A 365 16.79 -10.21 14.37
C GLU A 365 17.19 -9.04 13.48
N LYS A 366 16.46 -7.92 13.58
CA LYS A 366 16.74 -6.71 12.79
C LYS A 366 18.02 -5.98 13.22
N TYR A 367 18.43 -6.11 14.49
CA TYR A 367 19.63 -5.49 15.04
C TYR A 367 20.51 -6.54 15.75
N PRO A 368 21.14 -7.46 15.00
CA PRO A 368 21.88 -8.58 15.58
C PRO A 368 23.07 -8.13 16.44
N ASP A 369 23.68 -6.99 16.08
CA ASP A 369 24.84 -6.41 16.77
C ASP A 369 24.46 -5.62 18.05
N LYS A 370 23.16 -5.50 18.35
CA LYS A 370 22.66 -4.78 19.53
C LYS A 370 21.94 -5.75 20.47
N PRO A 371 22.63 -6.33 21.47
CA PRO A 371 22.01 -7.27 22.43
C PRO A 371 20.73 -6.71 23.10
N ILE A 372 20.68 -5.39 23.32
CA ILE A 372 19.52 -4.71 23.91
C ILE A 372 18.26 -4.77 23.02
N ALA A 373 18.40 -4.91 21.70
CA ALA A 373 17.28 -5.00 20.78
C ALA A 373 16.43 -6.26 21.00
N LYS A 374 17.05 -7.36 21.48
CA LYS A 374 16.36 -8.61 21.86
C LYS A 374 15.43 -8.44 23.05
N LYS A 375 15.59 -7.36 23.83
CA LYS A 375 14.84 -7.05 25.05
C LYS A 375 14.20 -5.65 25.01
N ALA A 376 13.91 -5.13 23.82
CA ALA A 376 13.43 -3.76 23.63
C ALA A 376 11.93 -3.56 23.94
N ARG A 377 11.20 -4.61 24.34
CA ARG A 377 9.75 -4.49 24.56
C ARG A 377 9.45 -3.95 25.95
N PHE A 378 8.40 -3.14 26.04
CA PHE A 378 7.85 -2.69 27.31
C PHE A 378 6.35 -2.97 27.39
N ARG A 379 5.83 -3.01 28.62
CA ARG A 379 4.42 -3.15 28.93
C ARG A 379 4.06 -2.38 30.20
N VAL A 380 2.93 -1.70 30.18
CA VAL A 380 2.32 -1.11 31.37
C VAL A 380 0.86 -1.56 31.43
N ALA A 381 0.41 -1.91 32.63
CA ALA A 381 -0.96 -2.34 32.89
C ALA A 381 -1.68 -1.32 33.78
N ASP A 382 -2.97 -1.56 33.98
CA ASP A 382 -3.83 -0.78 34.87
C ASP A 382 -3.95 0.71 34.52
N ILE A 383 -3.70 1.11 33.28
CA ILE A 383 -3.78 2.51 32.86
C ILE A 383 -5.24 2.96 32.80
N ILE A 384 -5.57 4.09 33.43
CA ILE A 384 -6.94 4.57 33.51
C ILE A 384 -7.15 5.75 32.55
N PRO A 385 -7.97 5.56 31.52
CA PRO A 385 -8.30 6.65 30.60
C PRO A 385 -9.24 7.63 31.28
N SER A 386 -8.99 8.92 31.10
CA SER A 386 -9.87 9.98 31.60
C SER A 386 -10.42 10.78 30.41
N PRO A 387 -11.75 11.00 30.33
CA PRO A 387 -12.34 11.78 29.24
C PRO A 387 -11.71 13.17 29.12
N GLY A 388 -11.20 13.50 27.93
CA GLY A 388 -10.62 14.81 27.65
C GLY A 388 -9.22 15.05 28.21
N LYS A 389 -8.64 14.10 28.95
CA LYS A 389 -7.23 14.13 29.35
C LYS A 389 -6.45 13.09 28.56
N SER A 390 -5.22 13.43 28.23
CA SER A 390 -4.29 12.49 27.62
C SER A 390 -3.53 11.69 28.65
N ILE A 391 -3.14 10.47 28.29
CA ILE A 391 -2.12 9.72 29.01
C ILE A 391 -0.76 10.21 28.50
N GLU A 392 0.08 10.70 29.40
CA GLU A 392 1.40 11.20 29.03
C GLU A 392 2.44 10.11 29.21
N VAL A 393 3.37 10.01 28.27
CA VAL A 393 4.41 8.98 28.26
C VAL A 393 5.76 9.64 28.43
N TYR A 394 6.51 9.16 29.40
CA TYR A 394 7.80 9.71 29.80
C TYR A 394 8.90 8.66 29.68
N ILE A 395 10.09 9.11 29.35
CA ILE A 395 11.33 8.35 29.46
C ILE A 395 12.33 9.18 30.26
N ASN A 396 12.80 8.67 31.40
CA ASN A 396 13.73 9.38 32.29
C ASN A 396 13.27 10.82 32.62
N MET A 397 11.95 11.00 32.80
CA MET A 397 11.25 12.28 33.03
C MET A 397 11.03 13.18 31.80
N ASP A 398 11.55 12.83 30.62
CA ASP A 398 11.26 13.55 29.38
C ASP A 398 9.94 13.06 28.76
N LYS A 399 9.02 13.97 28.45
CA LYS A 399 7.75 13.63 27.80
C LYS A 399 7.98 13.32 26.32
N ILE A 400 7.79 12.06 25.93
CA ILE A 400 8.09 11.56 24.59
C ILE A 400 6.86 11.26 23.74
N ALA A 401 5.71 11.03 24.37
CA ALA A 401 4.47 10.83 23.67
C ALA A 401 3.26 11.20 24.52
N GLU A 402 2.13 11.35 23.85
CA GLU A 402 0.84 11.60 24.44
C GLU A 402 -0.21 10.73 23.75
N ILE A 403 -1.01 10.00 24.54
CA ILE A 403 -2.07 9.13 24.04
C ILE A 403 -3.41 9.79 24.34
N LYS A 404 -4.12 10.17 23.28
CA LYS A 404 -5.45 10.77 23.36
C LYS A 404 -6.51 9.72 23.03
N ILE A 405 -7.48 9.58 23.91
CA ILE A 405 -8.59 8.65 23.77
C ILE A 405 -9.86 9.47 23.56
N GLN A 406 -10.35 9.50 22.32
CA GLN A 406 -11.52 10.27 21.93
C GLN A 406 -12.78 9.38 22.05
N THR A 407 -13.73 9.86 22.85
CA THR A 407 -15.09 9.30 22.95
C THR A 407 -16.03 10.10 22.04
N GLU A 408 -17.16 9.51 21.60
CA GLU A 408 -18.14 10.14 20.69
C GLU A 408 -18.60 11.54 21.16
N LYS A 409 -18.64 11.80 22.47
CA LYS A 409 -19.06 13.09 23.04
C LYS A 409 -18.07 14.21 22.72
N SER A 410 -16.77 13.94 22.87
CA SER A 410 -15.68 14.89 22.56
C SER A 410 -15.52 15.18 21.06
N PHE A 411 -15.92 14.25 20.19
CA PHE A 411 -15.85 14.42 18.74
C PHE A 411 -16.93 15.39 18.21
N LYS A 412 -18.13 15.39 18.82
CA LYS A 412 -19.21 16.34 18.46
C LYS A 412 -18.89 17.77 18.89
N GLU A 413 -18.37 17.95 20.11
CA GLU A 413 -18.01 19.27 20.64
C GLU A 413 -16.85 19.91 19.84
N SER A 414 -15.89 19.10 19.33
CA SER A 414 -14.80 19.61 18.47
C SER A 414 -15.23 20.09 17.08
N LYS A 415 -16.43 19.72 16.62
CA LYS A 415 -17.00 20.16 15.33
C LYS A 415 -17.87 21.41 15.45
N GLU A 416 -18.35 21.73 16.64
CA GLU A 416 -19.23 22.88 16.88
C GLU A 416 -18.46 24.11 17.40
N GLY A 417 -17.17 23.96 17.70
CA GLY A 417 -16.28 25.02 18.20
C GLY A 417 -15.25 25.55 17.19
N VAL A 418 -15.44 25.36 15.88
CA VAL A 418 -14.60 25.95 14.81
C VAL A 418 -15.47 26.77 13.86
#